data_AF-A0A1F3T782-F1
#
_entry.id   AF-A0A1F3T782-F1
#
_cell.length_a   1.000
_cell.length_b   1.000
_cell.length_c   1.000
_cell.angle_alpha   90.00
_cell.angle_beta   90.00
_cell.angle_gamma   90.00
#
_symmetry.space_group_name_H-M   'P 1'
#
loop_
_entity.id
_entity.type
_entity.pdbx_description
1 polymer ?
#
loop_
_entity_poly.entity_id
_entity_poly.type
_entity_poly.pdbx_seq_one_letter_code
_entity_poly.pdbx_strand_id
1 'polypeptide(L)'
;MFMAIAVETFKHPEKKSNYRIWYLEMNSFMEVVGIGVMSRENLIENLFEHHQRTGSSNWRVFKKNEVVSAPIEIYDFIAQNINENTHFGNLPTLEEFQATLNALMMRLEIRSIA
;
A
#
# COMPACT_ATOMS: atom_id res chain seq x y z
N MET A 1 3.33 3.83 11.96
CA MET A 1 3.11 2.57 11.21
C MET A 1 2.72 2.93 9.79
N PHE A 2 3.06 2.12 8.79
CA PHE A 2 2.77 2.43 7.38
C PHE A 2 1.88 1.36 6.77
N MET A 3 0.93 1.77 5.93
CA MET A 3 -0.01 0.85 5.29
C MET A 3 -0.17 1.19 3.81
N ALA A 4 0.24 0.28 2.93
CA ALA A 4 0.05 0.40 1.49
C ALA A 4 -1.40 0.08 1.11
N ILE A 5 -2.01 0.89 0.25
CA ILE A 5 -3.41 0.71 -0.15
C ILE A 5 -3.62 0.74 -1.66
N ALA A 6 -2.75 1.42 -2.42
CA ALA A 6 -2.90 1.48 -3.86
C ALA A 6 -1.59 1.44 -4.61
N VAL A 7 -1.70 1.10 -5.90
CA VAL A 7 -0.61 1.25 -6.85
C VAL A 7 -1.00 2.01 -8.11
N GLU A 8 -0.02 2.72 -8.62
CA GLU A 8 -0.04 3.34 -9.94
C GLU A 8 1.02 2.64 -10.81
N THR A 9 0.57 1.70 -11.65
CA THR A 9 1.43 0.95 -12.57
C THR A 9 1.62 1.71 -13.88
N PHE A 10 2.83 1.68 -14.42
CA PHE A 10 3.05 2.19 -15.78
C PHE A 10 2.39 1.23 -16.79
N LYS A 11 1.55 1.76 -17.69
CA LYS A 11 0.79 0.97 -18.69
C LYS A 11 1.65 0.28 -19.76
N HIS A 12 2.98 0.44 -19.71
CA HIS A 12 3.88 -0.13 -20.70
C HIS A 12 4.23 -1.59 -20.34
N PRO A 13 4.10 -2.57 -21.28
CA PRO A 13 4.31 -3.99 -21.01
C PRO A 13 5.69 -4.33 -20.42
N GLU A 14 6.73 -3.60 -20.81
CA GLU A 14 8.11 -3.80 -20.36
C GLU A 14 8.44 -3.13 -19.01
N LYS A 15 7.53 -2.29 -18.49
CA LYS A 15 7.76 -1.52 -17.26
C LYS A 15 6.83 -1.93 -16.12
N LYS A 16 6.36 -3.18 -16.11
CA LYS A 16 5.44 -3.72 -15.08
C LYS A 16 5.97 -3.57 -13.64
N SER A 17 7.29 -3.63 -13.45
CA SER A 17 7.94 -3.46 -12.15
C SER A 17 8.09 -2.00 -11.73
N ASN A 18 7.86 -1.06 -12.65
CA ASN A 18 7.79 0.35 -12.33
C ASN A 18 6.35 0.62 -11.90
N TYR A 19 6.15 0.81 -10.61
CA TYR A 19 4.88 1.26 -10.04
C TYR A 19 5.15 2.13 -8.83
N ARG A 20 4.26 3.09 -8.60
CA ARG A 20 4.24 3.89 -7.37
C ARG A 20 3.27 3.27 -6.39
N ILE A 21 3.63 3.37 -5.12
CA ILE A 21 2.86 2.85 -4.00
C ILE A 21 2.31 4.05 -3.24
N TRP A 22 0.99 4.07 -3.12
CA TRP A 22 0.27 5.02 -2.30
C TRP A 22 -0.05 4.37 -0.95
N TYR A 23 0.27 5.07 0.12
CA TYR A 23 0.17 4.53 1.47
C TYR A 23 -0.45 5.53 2.44
N LEU A 24 -1.09 4.99 3.47
CA LEU A 24 -1.55 5.75 4.61
C LEU A 24 -0.47 5.77 5.69
N GLU A 25 -0.24 6.96 6.21
CA GLU A 25 0.58 7.17 7.39
C GLU A 25 -0.31 7.00 8.62
N MET A 26 0.09 6.09 9.50
CA MET A 26 -0.65 5.80 10.72
C MET A 26 0.16 6.17 11.96
N ASN A 27 -0.49 6.82 12.91
CA ASN A 27 0.10 7.09 14.22
C ASN A 27 0.10 5.83 15.11
N SER A 28 0.56 5.97 16.36
CA SER A 28 0.59 4.87 17.34
C SER A 28 -0.79 4.39 17.79
N PHE A 29 -1.86 5.16 17.50
CA PHE A 29 -3.25 4.83 17.84
C PHE A 29 -4.01 4.19 16.68
N MET A 30 -3.31 3.79 15.61
CA MET A 30 -3.89 3.23 14.38
C MET A 30 -4.81 4.21 13.63
N GLU A 31 -4.61 5.51 13.82
CA GLU A 31 -5.34 6.55 13.10
C GLU A 31 -4.55 7.01 11.88
N VAL A 32 -5.27 7.28 10.80
CA VAL A 32 -4.71 7.82 9.56
C VAL A 32 -4.42 9.30 9.77
N VAL A 33 -3.15 9.69 9.67
CA VAL A 33 -2.70 11.08 9.84
C VAL A 33 -2.21 11.72 8.54
N GLY A 34 -2.00 10.92 7.51
CA GLY A 34 -1.48 11.39 6.23
C GLY A 34 -1.59 10.36 5.11
N ILE A 35 -1.33 10.83 3.89
CA ILE A 35 -1.22 10.01 2.69
C ILE A 35 0.13 10.32 2.06
N GLY A 36 0.92 9.29 1.81
CA GLY A 36 2.21 9.39 1.15
C GLY A 36 2.25 8.61 -0.16
N VAL A 37 3.28 8.91 -0.96
CA VAL A 37 3.60 8.19 -2.19
C VAL A 37 5.09 7.87 -2.22
N MET A 38 5.44 6.66 -2.66
CA MET A 38 6.83 6.27 -2.85
C MET A 38 7.00 5.32 -4.04
N SER A 39 8.23 5.20 -4.54
CA SER A 39 8.60 4.17 -5.51
C SER A 39 8.69 2.81 -4.84
N ARG A 40 8.68 1.76 -5.67
CA ARG A 40 8.96 0.38 -5.24
C ARG A 40 10.35 0.29 -4.60
N GLU A 41 11.36 0.95 -5.18
CA GLU A 41 12.74 0.94 -4.69
C GLU A 41 12.84 1.55 -3.29
N ASN A 42 12.19 2.69 -3.06
CA ASN A 42 12.17 3.33 -1.75
C ASN A 42 11.46 2.47 -0.69
N LEU A 43 10.38 1.75 -1.08
CA LEU A 43 9.75 0.78 -0.18
C LEU A 43 10.73 -0.33 0.19
N ILE A 44 11.43 -0.90 -0.79
CA ILE A 44 12.41 -1.96 -0.57
C ILE A 44 13.50 -1.48 0.39
N GLU A 45 14.10 -0.31 0.14
CA GLU A 45 15.09 0.28 1.03
C GLU A 45 14.56 0.43 2.45
N ASN A 46 13.35 0.98 2.61
CA ASN A 46 12.72 1.14 3.92
C ASN A 46 12.46 -0.20 4.63
N LEU A 47 12.04 -1.23 3.90
CA LEU A 47 11.86 -2.58 4.44
C LEU A 47 13.17 -3.16 4.96
N PHE A 48 14.26 -3.02 4.21
CA PHE A 48 15.59 -3.47 4.63
C PHE A 48 16.08 -2.74 5.88
N GLU A 49 15.94 -1.41 5.92
CA GLU A 49 16.34 -0.61 7.09
C GLU A 49 15.57 -1.02 8.35
N HIS A 50 14.25 -1.20 8.24
CA HIS A 50 13.43 -1.63 9.36
C HIS A 50 13.75 -3.06 9.78
N HIS A 51 13.85 -3.99 8.83
CA HIS A 51 14.16 -5.38 9.14
C HIS A 51 15.52 -5.52 9.83
N GLN A 52 16.55 -4.75 9.42
CA GLN A 52 17.85 -4.73 10.11
C GLN A 52 17.76 -4.22 11.55
N ARG A 53 16.88 -3.24 11.83
CA ARG A 53 16.75 -2.63 13.16
C ARG A 53 15.84 -3.41 14.11
N THR A 54 14.73 -3.94 13.61
CA THR A 54 13.64 -4.50 14.44
C THR A 54 13.31 -5.96 14.13
N GLY A 55 13.94 -6.57 13.11
CA GLY A 55 13.68 -7.95 12.72
C GLY A 55 12.36 -8.17 11.95
N SER A 56 11.55 -7.12 11.77
CA SER A 56 10.32 -7.16 10.98
C SER A 56 10.01 -5.79 10.38
N SER A 57 9.22 -5.79 9.32
CA SER A 57 8.64 -4.58 8.74
C SER A 57 7.31 -4.24 9.43
N ASN A 58 7.02 -2.94 9.56
CA ASN A 58 5.71 -2.45 9.99
C ASN A 58 4.75 -2.21 8.81
N TRP A 59 5.16 -2.54 7.58
CA TRP A 59 4.36 -2.37 6.38
C TRP A 59 3.30 -3.45 6.25
N ARG A 60 2.09 -3.01 5.91
CA ARG A 60 0.97 -3.89 5.59
C ARG A 60 0.30 -3.45 4.31
N VAL A 61 -0.34 -4.37 3.60
CA VAL A 61 -1.08 -4.10 2.35
C VAL A 61 -2.50 -4.56 2.45
N PHE A 62 -3.41 -3.85 1.79
CA PHE A 62 -4.71 -4.38 1.44
C PHE A 62 -4.70 -4.87 0.00
N LYS A 63 -4.80 -6.20 -0.18
CA LYS A 63 -4.94 -6.80 -1.50
C LYS A 63 -6.37 -6.65 -1.99
N LYS A 64 -6.57 -6.63 -3.31
CA LYS A 64 -7.91 -6.62 -3.91
C LYS A 64 -8.72 -7.80 -3.39
N ASN A 65 -9.97 -7.54 -3.03
CA ASN A 65 -10.93 -8.50 -2.50
C ASN A 65 -10.56 -9.10 -1.13
N GLU A 66 -9.52 -8.62 -0.46
CA GLU A 66 -9.20 -9.03 0.91
C GLU A 66 -9.75 -8.02 1.93
N VAL A 67 -10.29 -8.55 3.03
CA VAL A 67 -10.90 -7.75 4.11
C VAL A 67 -9.89 -7.38 5.19
N VAL A 68 -8.77 -8.11 5.23
CA VAL A 68 -7.70 -7.91 6.22
C VAL A 68 -6.41 -7.54 5.50
N SER A 69 -5.60 -6.70 6.15
CA SER A 69 -4.28 -6.37 5.61
C SER A 69 -3.30 -7.51 5.88
N ALA A 70 -2.36 -7.72 4.98
CA ALA A 70 -1.25 -8.68 5.11
C ALA A 70 0.08 -7.94 5.31
N PRO A 71 1.05 -8.48 6.07
CA PRO A 71 2.39 -7.89 6.16
C PRO A 71 3.11 -7.90 4.80
N ILE A 72 3.99 -6.92 4.57
CA ILE A 72 4.95 -6.94 3.46
C ILE A 72 6.29 -7.42 3.99
N GLU A 73 6.81 -8.48 3.37
CA GLU A 73 8.10 -9.05 3.72
C GLU A 73 9.12 -8.87 2.59
N ILE A 74 10.41 -8.91 2.93
CA ILE A 74 11.50 -8.70 1.96
C ILE A 74 11.46 -9.75 0.84
N TYR A 75 11.08 -10.98 1.17
CA TYR A 75 11.00 -12.06 0.18
C TYR A 75 9.86 -11.91 -0.82
N ASP A 76 8.87 -11.06 -0.55
CA ASP A 76 7.79 -10.77 -1.52
C ASP A 76 8.35 -10.13 -2.80
N PHE A 77 9.54 -9.54 -2.75
CA PHE A 77 10.17 -8.88 -3.91
C PHE A 77 11.01 -9.82 -4.79
N ILE A 78 11.15 -11.10 -4.43
CA ILE A 78 12.03 -12.05 -5.13
C ILE A 78 11.41 -12.51 -6.46
N ALA A 79 10.09 -12.59 -6.56
CA ALA A 79 9.42 -12.94 -7.82
C ALA A 79 8.01 -12.34 -7.87
N GLN A 80 7.76 -11.47 -8.84
CA GLN A 80 6.40 -11.02 -9.18
C GLN A 80 5.70 -12.08 -10.02
N ASN A 81 4.48 -12.48 -9.62
CA ASN A 81 3.61 -13.26 -10.48
C ASN A 81 3.19 -12.42 -11.71
N ILE A 82 3.32 -12.97 -12.92
CA ILE A 82 3.02 -12.24 -14.16
C ILE A 82 1.56 -11.76 -14.27
N ASN A 83 0.66 -12.40 -13.50
CA ASN A 83 -0.77 -12.09 -13.42
C ASN A 83 -1.12 -11.09 -12.32
N GLU A 84 -0.14 -10.62 -11.56
CA GLU A 84 -0.32 -9.66 -10.47
C GLU A 84 0.25 -8.29 -10.85
N ASN A 85 -0.41 -7.22 -10.39
CA ASN A 85 0.03 -5.85 -10.67
C ASN A 85 1.20 -5.39 -9.78
N THR A 86 1.55 -6.14 -8.72
CA THR A 86 2.73 -5.89 -7.88
C THR A 86 3.43 -7.19 -7.48
N HIS A 87 4.56 -7.06 -6.80
CA HIS A 87 5.32 -8.19 -6.25
C HIS A 87 4.62 -8.88 -5.06
N PHE A 88 3.71 -8.18 -4.38
CA PHE A 88 3.06 -8.66 -3.15
C PHE A 88 1.56 -8.97 -3.36
N GLY A 89 1.15 -9.17 -4.61
CA GLY A 89 -0.23 -9.47 -4.99
C GLY A 89 -0.89 -8.40 -5.84
N ASN A 90 -2.20 -8.53 -6.03
CA ASN A 90 -3.01 -7.51 -6.67
C ASN A 90 -3.41 -6.43 -5.68
N LEU A 91 -2.94 -5.20 -5.88
CA LEU A 91 -3.36 -4.04 -5.10
C LEU A 91 -4.43 -3.24 -5.83
N PRO A 92 -5.30 -2.52 -5.09
CA PRO A 92 -6.15 -1.51 -5.66
C PRO A 92 -5.39 -0.57 -6.59
N THR A 93 -5.99 -0.19 -7.71
CA THR A 93 -5.47 0.90 -8.54
C THR A 93 -5.68 2.22 -7.81
N LEU A 94 -4.94 3.25 -8.22
CA LEU A 94 -5.14 4.60 -7.68
C LEU A 94 -6.60 5.08 -7.82
N GLU A 95 -7.27 4.73 -8.92
CA GLU A 95 -8.69 5.05 -9.16
C GLU A 95 -9.61 4.37 -8.15
N GLU A 96 -9.41 3.07 -7.92
CA GLU A 96 -10.18 2.29 -6.92
C GLU A 96 -9.95 2.83 -5.50
N PHE A 97 -8.71 3.21 -5.19
CA PHE A 97 -8.36 3.81 -3.91
C PHE A 97 -9.00 5.18 -3.73
N GLN A 98 -8.99 6.05 -4.75
CA GLN A 98 -9.64 7.35 -4.68
C GLN A 98 -11.15 7.21 -4.45
N ALA A 99 -11.81 6.26 -5.12
CA ALA A 99 -13.22 5.98 -4.89
C ALA A 99 -13.48 5.52 -3.44
N THR A 100 -12.59 4.70 -2.88
CA THR A 100 -12.67 4.23 -1.49
C THR A 100 -12.46 5.37 -0.50
N LEU A 101 -11.46 6.23 -0.72
CA LEU A 101 -11.23 7.42 0.11
C LEU A 101 -12.42 8.37 0.08
N ASN A 102 -12.95 8.67 -1.10
CA ASN A 102 -14.13 9.53 -1.23
C ASN A 102 -15.33 8.94 -0.46
N ALA A 103 -15.56 7.62 -0.57
CA ALA A 103 -16.63 6.96 0.17
C ALA A 103 -16.41 6.98 1.70
N LEU A 104 -15.16 6.84 2.16
CA LEU A 104 -14.80 6.93 3.58
C LEU A 104 -14.99 8.37 4.12
N MET A 105 -14.52 9.37 3.38
CA MET A 105 -14.67 10.78 3.74
C MET A 105 -16.16 11.17 3.82
N MET A 106 -16.97 10.80 2.81
CA MET A 106 -18.42 11.04 2.83
C MET A 106 -19.11 10.38 4.04
N ARG A 107 -18.70 9.15 4.42
CA ARG A 107 -19.25 8.49 5.62
C ARG A 107 -18.85 9.15 6.93
N LEU A 108 -17.63 9.67 7.01
CA LEU A 108 -17.16 10.42 8.18
C LEU A 108 -17.89 11.75 8.31
N GLU A 109 -18.13 12.46 7.20
CA GLU A 109 -18.92 13.70 7.17
C GLU A 109 -20.35 13.45 7.68
N ILE A 110 -21.03 12.41 7.21
CA ILE A 110 -22.38 12.04 7.68
C ILE A 110 -22.41 11.78 9.19
N ARG A 111 -21.40 11.11 9.75
CA ARG A 111 -21.32 10.85 11.19
C ARG A 111 -21.06 12.11 12.03
N SER A 112 -20.37 13.11 11.47
CA SER A 112 -20.11 14.38 12.17
C SER A 112 -21.34 15.29 12.27
N ILE A 113 -22.35 15.05 11.43
CA ILE A 113 -23.61 15.83 11.38
C ILE A 113 -24.70 15.21 12.28
N ALA A 114 -24.50 13.98 12.79
CA ALA A 114 -25.45 13.23 13.60
C ALA A 114 -25.25 13.42 15.12
#